data_AF-A0A238D5E9-F1
#
_entry.id   AF-A0A238D5E9-F1
#
_cell.length_a   1.000
_cell.length_b   1.000
_cell.length_c   1.000
_cell.angle_alpha   90.00
_cell.angle_beta   90.00
_cell.angle_gamma   90.00
#
_symmetry.space_group_name_H-M   'P 1'
#
loop_
_entity.id
_entity.type
_entity.pdbx_description
1 polymer ?
#
loop_
_entity_poly.entity_id
_entity_poly.type
_entity_poly.pdbx_seq_one_letter_code
_entity_poly.pdbx_strand_id
1 'polypeptide(L)' 'MRDEGHGLPEGLKYVASWIEPSFARCFQRMECGDLRLLQAWVLHWRGTGATFEIVPVVESAQTRELVAPYLDKVPTQR' A
#
# COMPACT_ATOMS: atom_id res chain seq x y z
N MET A 1 -6.15 -13.63 8.39
CA MET A 1 -5.91 -14.11 7.01
C MET A 1 -4.51 -14.71 7.01
N ARG A 2 -4.32 -15.96 6.57
CA ARG A 2 -3.05 -16.69 6.74
C ARG A 2 -2.07 -16.30 5.62
N ASP A 3 -0.79 -16.07 5.96
CA ASP A 3 0.27 -15.70 5.03
C ASP A 3 0.53 -16.75 3.93
N GLU A 4 0.18 -18.01 4.19
CA GLU A 4 0.50 -19.17 3.36
C GLU A 4 -0.21 -19.19 1.99
N GLY A 5 -1.23 -18.35 1.78
CA GLY A 5 -2.03 -18.36 0.54
C GLY A 5 -1.64 -17.34 -0.53
N HIS A 6 -0.75 -16.38 -0.23
CA HIS A 6 -0.56 -15.21 -1.09
C HIS A 6 0.73 -15.23 -1.93
N GLY A 7 1.64 -16.18 -1.73
CA GLY A 7 2.89 -16.24 -2.50
C GLY A 7 3.78 -15.01 -2.31
N LEU A 8 3.77 -14.42 -1.11
CA LEU A 8 4.54 -13.22 -0.79
C LEU A 8 6.06 -13.55 -0.83
N PRO A 9 6.86 -12.83 -1.64
CA PRO A 9 8.31 -12.95 -1.60
C PRO A 9 8.86 -12.60 -0.21
N GLU A 10 10.00 -13.20 0.16
CA GLU A 10 10.71 -12.85 1.38
C GLU A 10 10.99 -11.33 1.42
N GLY A 11 10.66 -10.69 2.55
CA GLY A 11 10.79 -9.23 2.73
C GLY A 11 9.58 -8.41 2.27
N LEU A 12 8.56 -9.01 1.65
CA LEU A 12 7.27 -8.36 1.41
C LEU A 12 6.25 -8.79 2.47
N LYS A 13 5.83 -7.85 3.31
CA LYS A 13 4.89 -8.12 4.40
C LYS A 13 3.51 -7.58 4.09
N TYR A 14 2.51 -8.41 4.31
CA TYR A 14 1.13 -7.97 4.36
C TYR A 14 0.85 -7.26 5.70
N VAL A 15 0.21 -6.09 5.65
CA VAL A 15 -0.13 -5.33 6.85
C VAL A 15 -1.64 -5.32 7.10
N ALA A 16 -2.42 -4.94 6.09
CA ALA A 16 -3.88 -4.88 6.17
C ALA A 16 -4.51 -4.82 4.78
N SER A 17 -5.80 -5.13 4.68
CA SER A 17 -6.58 -4.95 3.47
C SER A 17 -8.02 -4.54 3.74
N TRP A 18 -8.60 -3.91 2.72
CA TRP A 18 -10.01 -3.53 2.65
C TRP A 18 -10.54 -3.93 1.29
N ILE A 19 -11.76 -4.44 1.24
CA ILE A 19 -12.42 -4.86 0.00
C ILE A 19 -13.58 -3.90 -0.25
N GLU A 20 -13.71 -3.40 -1.47
CA GLU A 20 -14.86 -2.57 -1.81
C GLU A 20 -16.17 -3.40 -1.82
N PRO A 21 -17.35 -2.81 -1.57
CA PRO A 21 -18.59 -3.58 -1.43
C PRO A 21 -19.00 -4.42 -2.64
N SER A 22 -18.56 -4.05 -3.86
CA SER A 22 -18.82 -4.81 -5.08
C SER A 22 -17.95 -6.07 -5.21
N PHE A 23 -16.99 -6.26 -4.31
CA PHE A 23 -15.96 -7.32 -4.36
C PHE A 23 -15.07 -7.27 -5.60
N ALA A 24 -15.10 -6.19 -6.39
CA ALA A 24 -14.31 -6.09 -7.62
C ALA A 24 -12.87 -5.57 -7.38
N ARG A 25 -12.61 -4.92 -6.25
CA ARG A 25 -11.28 -4.38 -5.91
C ARG A 25 -10.94 -4.58 -4.43
N CYS A 26 -9.66 -4.84 -4.19
CA CYS A 26 -9.09 -4.83 -2.85
C CYS A 26 -7.99 -3.77 -2.77
N PHE A 27 -7.91 -3.13 -1.61
CA PHE A 27 -6.86 -2.19 -1.25
C PHE A 27 -5.99 -2.87 -0.20
N GLN A 28 -4.69 -2.90 -0.43
CA GLN A 28 -3.75 -3.57 0.46
C GLN A 28 -2.68 -2.58 0.91
N ARG A 29 -2.43 -2.55 2.22
CA ARG A 29 -1.23 -1.93 2.76
C ARG A 29 -0.16 -3.01 2.90
N MET A 30 0.93 -2.84 2.17
CA MET A 30 2.08 -3.73 2.15
C MET A 30 3.31 -2.98 2.69
N GLU A 31 4.18 -3.68 3.40
CA GLU A 31 5.47 -3.14 3.88
C GLU A 31 6.60 -3.91 3.19
N CYS A 32 7.55 -3.18 2.60
CA CYS A 32 8.76 -3.74 2.03
C CYS A 32 9.87 -2.70 1.98
N GLY A 33 11.13 -3.15 2.03
CA GLY A 33 12.29 -2.29 1.80
C GLY A 33 12.66 -2.13 0.32
N ASP A 34 12.01 -2.87 -0.58
CA ASP A 34 12.32 -2.89 -2.01
C ASP A 34 11.07 -3.14 -2.86
N LEU A 35 10.70 -2.16 -3.69
CA LEU A 35 9.51 -2.20 -4.55
C LEU A 35 9.58 -3.31 -5.62
N ARG A 36 10.76 -3.86 -5.93
CA ARG A 36 10.88 -5.01 -6.83
C ARG A 36 10.20 -6.27 -6.29
N LEU A 37 10.04 -6.38 -4.97
CA LEU A 37 9.30 -7.49 -4.35
C LEU A 37 7.81 -7.42 -4.68
N LEU A 38 7.21 -6.22 -4.74
CA LEU A 38 5.85 -6.04 -5.21
C LEU A 38 5.72 -6.39 -6.70
N GLN A 39 6.73 -6.05 -7.52
CA GLN A 39 6.73 -6.44 -8.93
C GLN A 39 6.76 -7.97 -9.09
N ALA A 40 7.67 -8.66 -8.40
CA ALA A 40 7.74 -10.12 -8.38
C ALA A 40 6.41 -10.74 -7.94
N TRP A 41 5.77 -10.16 -6.93
CA TRP A 41 4.46 -10.60 -6.47
C TRP A 41 3.37 -10.38 -7.54
N VAL A 42 3.32 -9.24 -8.22
CA VAL A 42 2.40 -9.02 -9.35
C VAL A 42 2.64 -10.04 -10.47
N LEU A 43 3.90 -10.39 -10.76
CA LEU A 43 4.22 -11.41 -11.74
C LEU A 43 3.69 -12.80 -11.35
N HIS A 44 3.67 -13.13 -10.05
CA HIS A 44 3.10 -14.38 -9.53
C HIS A 44 1.59 -14.49 -9.84
N TRP A 45 0.86 -13.37 -9.89
CA TRP A 45 -0.57 -13.34 -10.21
C TRP A 45 -0.88 -13.26 -11.71
N ARG A 46 0.12 -13.35 -12.59
CA ARG A 46 -0.12 -13.34 -14.04
C ARG A 46 -1.03 -14.49 -14.47
N GLY A 47 -1.93 -14.21 -15.41
CA GLY A 47 -2.88 -15.19 -15.94
C GLY A 47 -4.18 -15.32 -15.13
N THR A 48 -4.29 -14.70 -13.95
CA THR A 48 -5.53 -14.70 -13.15
C THR A 48 -6.55 -13.65 -13.59
N GLY A 49 -6.14 -12.69 -14.42
CA GLY A 49 -6.96 -11.52 -14.80
C GLY A 49 -6.94 -10.38 -13.79
N ALA A 50 -6.27 -10.55 -12.63
CA ALA A 50 -6.06 -9.47 -11.68
C ALA A 50 -5.14 -8.38 -12.25
N THR A 51 -5.46 -7.12 -11.92
CA THR A 51 -4.65 -5.95 -12.26
C THR A 51 -4.27 -5.21 -10.99
N PHE A 52 -3.12 -4.54 -11.02
CA PHE A 52 -2.52 -3.93 -9.82
C PHE A 52 -2.08 -2.51 -10.12
N GLU A 53 -2.39 -1.61 -9.20
CA GLU A 53 -1.84 -0.26 -9.12
C GLU A 53 -0.99 -0.19 -7.84
N ILE A 54 0.25 0.27 -7.95
CA ILE A 54 1.18 0.37 -6.83
C ILE A 54 1.52 1.83 -6.61
N VAL A 55 1.09 2.38 -5.48
CA VAL A 55 1.40 3.75 -5.05
C VAL A 55 2.30 3.67 -3.82
N PRO A 56 3.60 3.96 -3.93
CA PRO A 56 4.49 4.05 -2.77
C PRO A 56 4.05 5.17 -1.84
N VAL A 57 4.01 4.89 -0.55
CA VAL A 57 3.65 5.86 0.49
C VAL A 57 4.69 5.83 1.60
N VAL A 58 4.79 6.94 2.32
CA VAL A 58 5.59 7.08 3.54
C VAL A 58 4.65 7.37 4.72
N GLU A 59 5.16 7.25 5.94
CA GLU A 59 4.34 7.56 7.11
C GLU A 59 3.93 9.04 7.12
N SER A 60 2.69 9.31 7.53
CA SER A 60 2.17 10.68 7.58
C SER A 60 3.00 11.58 8.49
N ALA A 61 3.59 11.04 9.56
CA ALA A 61 4.49 11.76 10.45
C ALA A 61 5.74 12.27 9.70
N GLN A 62 6.35 11.44 8.87
CA GLN A 62 7.53 11.81 8.07
C GLN A 62 7.19 12.88 7.03
N THR A 63 6.07 12.71 6.32
CA THR A 63 5.59 13.74 5.39
C THR A 63 5.27 15.05 6.11
N ARG A 64 4.65 14.98 7.30
CA ARG A 64 4.26 16.16 8.08
C ARG A 64 5.45 17.07 8.39
N GLU A 65 6.58 16.51 8.80
CA GLU A 65 7.80 17.28 9.09
C GLU A 65 8.28 18.05 7.86
N LEU A 66 8.25 17.42 6.68
CA LEU A 66 8.66 18.04 5.41
C LEU A 66 7.68 19.12 4.94
N VAL A 67 6.38 18.88 5.04
CA VAL A 67 5.35 19.80 4.51
C VAL A 67 5.00 20.91 5.48
N ALA A 68 5.31 20.78 6.78
CA ALA A 68 4.95 21.76 7.81
C ALA A 68 5.29 23.23 7.46
N PRO A 69 6.45 23.55 6.85
CA PRO A 69 6.76 24.94 6.45
C PRO A 69 5.86 25.50 5.33
N TYR A 70 5.18 24.63 4.57
CA TYR A 70 4.36 24.97 3.41
C TYR A 70 2.86 24.91 3.69
N LEU A 71 2.46 24.50 4.89
CA LEU A 71 1.06 24.54 5.30
C LEU A 71 0.70 25.97 5.67
N ASP A 72 -0.23 26.56 4.92
CA ASP A 72 -0.87 27.81 5.35
C ASP A 72 -1.40 27.61 6.78
N LYS A 73 -1.28 28.65 7.62
CA LYS A 73 -1.95 28.66 8.92
C LYS A 73 -3.45 28.68 8.66
N VAL A 74 -4.06 27.51 8.49
CA VAL A 74 -5.52 27.37 8.48
C VAL A 74 -6.00 28.02 9.78
N PRO A 75 -6.85 29.07 9.72
CA PRO A 75 -7.40 29.65 10.94
C PRO A 75 -8.09 28.53 11.70
N THR A 76 -7.70 28.31 12.95
CA THR A 76 -8.34 27.34 13.83
C THR A 76 -9.85 27.59 13.79
N GLN A 77 -10.60 26.72 13.13
CA GLN A 77 -12.06 26.76 13.24
C GLN A 77 -12.39 26.50 14.71
N ARG A 78 -12.92 27.54 15.35
CA ARG A 78 -13.49 27.50 16.70
C ARG A 78 -14.75 26.64 16.72
#